data_AF-A0A511TDE8-F1
#
_entry.id   AF-A0A511TDE8-F1
#
_cell.length_a   1.000
_cell.length_b   1.000
_cell.length_c   1.000
_cell.angle_alpha   90.00
_cell.angle_beta   90.00
_cell.angle_gamma   90.00
#
_symmetry.space_group_name_H-M   'P 1'
#
loop_
_entity.id
_entity.type
_entity.pdbx_description
1 polymer ?
#
loop_
_entity_poly.entity_id
_entity_poly.type
_entity_poly.pdbx_seq_one_letter_code
_entity_poly.pdbx_strand_id
1 'polypeptide(L)'
;MTTRLKRGFWKWSLLALALTGCGGVMGDEAEDEALLTLEGTLRASSTFDLGNSDRIRASLLWDVWPKVVVDCMVNRTYPEGIARCQRLAPKSSYHHPDADVRVNGHFPNTFSMSLNRLPDPAALIGEEGSKLGMAYVMAYVDGNGNGTLDRVSNEATSSPDIIVGFQSGFSMEATEQSFILYREGALHPLYRINFPNCAEIPQGYSVVTLHYTESGEECSVKTRRVDLDMDLEANQAFQQLACQEPNAQVLLDTVRASTVGPPPVGSTQRCGTFIYSISRNDQVLYVNPHPERFCSVANTEVYMLKDYWDGTWDDRASPPSWWPCPVVTTP
;
A
#
# COMPACT_ATOMS: atom_id res chain seq x y z
N MET A 1 -57.20 -8.26 57.42
CA MET A 1 -56.98 -6.86 57.81
C MET A 1 -56.28 -6.18 56.62
N THR A 2 -56.94 -5.65 55.58
CA THR A 2 -57.60 -4.31 55.45
C THR A 2 -56.78 -3.19 56.11
N THR A 3 -56.19 -2.22 55.40
CA THR A 3 -56.79 -1.13 54.56
C THR A 3 -55.76 -0.57 53.53
N ARG A 4 -56.05 -0.39 52.21
CA ARG A 4 -56.68 0.77 51.49
C ARG A 4 -55.95 2.12 51.69
N LEU A 5 -55.73 3.07 50.74
CA LEU A 5 -55.95 3.32 49.29
C LEU A 5 -55.52 4.80 49.02
N LYS A 6 -55.02 5.15 47.80
CA LYS A 6 -55.19 6.41 47.00
C LYS A 6 -53.94 6.61 46.10
N ARG A 7 -53.94 6.51 44.76
CA ARG A 7 -54.65 7.12 43.59
C ARG A 7 -54.38 8.63 43.32
N GLY A 8 -53.84 8.88 42.11
CA GLY A 8 -53.77 10.14 41.34
C GLY A 8 -52.49 10.11 40.49
N PHE A 9 -52.39 9.79 39.19
CA PHE A 9 -53.10 10.13 37.94
C PHE A 9 -52.89 11.57 37.43
N TRP A 10 -52.31 11.67 36.22
CA TRP A 10 -52.11 12.81 35.29
C TRP A 10 -50.72 13.49 35.34
N LYS A 11 -50.06 13.90 34.24
CA LYS A 11 -50.17 13.69 32.77
C LYS A 11 -48.84 14.21 32.19
N TRP A 12 -48.40 13.57 31.10
CA TRP A 12 -47.59 14.07 29.99
C TRP A 12 -46.95 15.47 30.08
N SER A 13 -45.63 15.52 29.89
CA SER A 13 -44.97 16.55 29.06
C SER A 13 -43.67 15.98 28.47
N LEU A 14 -43.73 15.74 27.16
CA LEU A 14 -42.59 15.72 26.25
C LEU A 14 -42.10 17.16 26.06
N LEU A 15 -40.79 17.40 26.21
CA LEU A 15 -39.94 18.33 25.44
C LEU A 15 -38.52 18.18 26.03
N ALA A 16 -37.60 17.44 25.42
CA ALA A 16 -36.75 17.81 24.28
C ALA A 16 -35.62 18.81 24.62
N LEU A 17 -34.39 18.28 24.53
CA LEU A 17 -33.09 18.89 24.20
C LEU A 17 -32.52 20.03 25.07
N ALA A 18 -31.32 19.82 25.61
CA ALA A 18 -30.08 20.26 24.94
C ALA A 18 -28.80 19.84 25.73
N LEU A 19 -28.04 18.92 25.12
CA LEU A 19 -26.58 18.95 24.93
C LEU A 19 -25.72 19.71 25.96
N THR A 20 -25.19 18.98 26.94
CA THR A 20 -23.82 19.16 27.44
C THR A 20 -23.25 17.79 27.76
N GLY A 21 -22.52 17.20 26.81
CA GLY A 21 -21.78 15.96 27.00
C GLY A 21 -20.41 16.11 26.37
N CYS A 22 -19.45 16.59 27.15
CA CYS A 22 -18.03 16.40 26.89
C CYS A 22 -17.76 14.90 26.74
N GLY A 23 -16.90 14.55 25.78
CA GLY A 23 -16.54 13.20 25.38
C GLY A 23 -16.38 12.24 26.56
N GLY A 24 -17.41 11.42 26.75
CA GLY A 24 -17.29 10.16 27.44
C GLY A 24 -16.78 9.14 26.44
N VAL A 25 -15.61 8.57 26.73
CA VAL A 25 -15.14 7.31 26.14
C VAL A 25 -16.26 6.28 26.32
N MET A 26 -17.00 6.01 25.26
CA MET A 26 -17.88 4.85 25.08
C MET A 26 -17.25 4.01 23.98
N GLY A 27 -16.98 2.72 24.11
CA GLY A 27 -17.13 1.80 25.23
C GLY A 27 -16.34 0.52 24.89
N ASP A 28 -15.97 -0.21 25.93
CA ASP A 28 -15.58 -1.62 25.82
C ASP A 28 -16.70 -2.41 25.12
N GLU A 29 -16.29 -3.34 24.26
CA GLU A 29 -17.05 -4.51 23.80
C GLU A 29 -18.43 -4.24 23.17
N ALA A 30 -18.43 -3.87 21.88
CA ALA A 30 -19.51 -4.27 20.98
C ALA A 30 -18.92 -5.12 19.84
N GLU A 31 -19.33 -6.38 19.83
CA GLU A 31 -19.30 -7.30 18.67
C GLU A 31 -20.22 -6.77 17.56
N ASP A 32 -20.02 -5.52 17.13
CA ASP A 32 -20.86 -4.86 16.14
C ASP A 32 -20.68 -5.49 14.76
N GLU A 33 -21.77 -5.50 13.99
CA GLU A 33 -21.85 -5.99 12.61
C GLU A 33 -20.66 -5.48 11.77
N ALA A 34 -19.99 -6.39 11.08
CA ALA A 34 -18.81 -6.04 10.30
C ALA A 34 -19.12 -4.96 9.26
N LEU A 35 -18.37 -3.85 9.29
CA LEU A 35 -18.50 -2.76 8.32
C LEU A 35 -18.11 -3.25 6.91
N LEU A 36 -17.17 -4.20 6.85
CA LEU A 36 -16.79 -4.94 5.66
C LEU A 36 -16.33 -6.34 6.09
N THR A 37 -16.72 -7.36 5.32
CA THR A 37 -16.12 -8.70 5.40
C THR A 37 -15.40 -8.96 4.10
N LEU A 38 -14.07 -9.10 4.18
CA LEU A 38 -13.24 -9.57 3.09
C LEU A 38 -13.15 -11.08 3.18
N GLU A 39 -13.60 -11.77 2.15
CA GLU A 39 -13.38 -13.20 2.03
C GLU A 39 -12.44 -13.42 0.87
N GLY A 40 -11.53 -14.36 1.01
CA GLY A 40 -10.65 -14.64 -0.11
C GLY A 40 -10.12 -16.04 -0.17
N THR A 41 -9.68 -16.38 -1.37
CA THR A 41 -9.15 -17.69 -1.72
C THR A 41 -7.72 -17.51 -2.19
N LEU A 42 -6.81 -18.30 -1.61
CA LEU A 42 -5.42 -18.34 -2.03
C LEU A 42 -5.31 -19.27 -3.25
N ARG A 43 -4.97 -18.68 -4.39
CA ARG A 43 -4.69 -19.35 -5.66
C ARG A 43 -3.20 -19.50 -5.80
N ALA A 44 -2.72 -20.72 -6.03
CA ALA A 44 -1.31 -20.94 -6.31
C ALA A 44 -1.11 -21.03 -7.83
N SER A 45 -0.19 -20.23 -8.37
CA SER A 45 0.19 -20.29 -9.78
C SER A 45 1.06 -21.52 -10.11
N SER A 46 1.59 -22.19 -9.10
CA SER A 46 2.39 -23.43 -9.17
C SER A 46 2.18 -24.29 -7.92
N THR A 47 2.69 -25.53 -7.89
CA THR A 47 2.75 -26.33 -6.65
C THR A 47 3.66 -25.64 -5.63
N PHE A 48 3.05 -24.83 -4.78
CA PHE A 48 3.72 -24.09 -3.73
C PHE A 48 3.75 -24.97 -2.48
N ASP A 49 4.85 -25.73 -2.32
CA ASP A 49 5.07 -26.60 -1.15
C ASP A 49 5.47 -25.72 0.05
N LEU A 50 4.46 -25.14 0.69
CA LEU A 50 4.63 -24.49 1.98
C LEU A 50 4.68 -25.59 3.04
N GLY A 51 5.89 -26.01 3.41
CA GLY A 51 6.14 -26.87 4.58
C GLY A 51 5.67 -26.28 5.93
N ASN A 52 4.93 -25.16 5.90
CA ASN A 52 4.40 -24.37 7.02
C ASN A 52 2.99 -23.82 6.69
N SER A 53 2.13 -24.61 6.02
CA SER A 53 0.78 -24.16 5.61
C SER A 53 -0.10 -23.74 6.80
N ASP A 54 0.17 -24.26 8.00
CA ASP A 54 -0.45 -23.91 9.28
C ASP A 54 -0.03 -22.53 9.82
N ARG A 55 1.01 -21.91 9.23
CA ARG A 55 1.52 -20.59 9.60
C ARG A 55 1.20 -19.49 8.59
N ILE A 56 0.44 -19.81 7.53
CA ILE A 56 0.03 -18.80 6.56
C ILE A 56 -1.04 -17.91 7.18
N ARG A 57 -0.85 -16.61 7.05
CA ARG A 57 -1.77 -15.56 7.50
C ARG A 57 -2.06 -14.58 6.39
N ALA A 58 -3.20 -13.92 6.49
CA ALA A 58 -3.56 -12.77 5.66
C ALA A 58 -3.63 -11.52 6.53
N SER A 59 -3.06 -10.43 6.04
CA SER A 59 -3.04 -9.13 6.73
C SER A 59 -3.47 -8.02 5.78
N LEU A 60 -3.99 -6.93 6.35
CA LEU A 60 -4.18 -5.66 5.64
C LEU A 60 -2.96 -4.78 5.80
N LEU A 61 -2.33 -4.46 4.68
CA LEU A 61 -1.26 -3.49 4.60
C LEU A 61 -1.84 -2.12 4.25
N TRP A 62 -1.67 -1.13 5.14
CA TRP A 62 -2.14 0.23 4.94
C TRP A 62 -1.07 1.11 4.27
N ASP A 63 -1.50 1.83 3.24
CA ASP A 63 -0.72 2.87 2.59
C ASP A 63 -0.75 4.15 3.41
N VAL A 64 0.39 4.55 3.97
CA VAL A 64 0.52 5.78 4.77
C VAL A 64 1.40 6.77 4.03
N TRP A 65 0.93 8.02 3.90
CA TRP A 65 1.72 9.08 3.27
C TRP A 65 1.89 10.25 4.24
N PRO A 66 3.11 10.80 4.40
CA PRO A 66 3.29 12.04 5.14
C PRO A 66 2.48 13.18 4.52
N LYS A 67 1.96 14.08 5.37
CA LYS A 67 1.14 15.22 4.92
C LYS A 67 1.80 16.03 3.81
N VAL A 68 3.11 16.29 3.88
CA VAL A 68 3.83 17.04 2.83
C VAL A 68 3.79 16.36 1.46
N VAL A 69 3.79 15.02 1.42
CA VAL A 69 3.67 14.24 0.18
C VAL A 69 2.24 14.34 -0.34
N VAL A 70 1.25 14.17 0.54
CA VAL A 70 -0.18 14.28 0.23
C VAL A 70 -0.52 15.65 -0.34
N ASP A 71 -0.11 16.72 0.33
CA ASP A 71 -0.35 18.10 -0.09
C ASP A 71 0.30 18.36 -1.46
N CYS A 72 1.49 17.80 -1.72
CA CYS A 72 2.12 17.90 -3.03
C CYS A 72 1.36 17.11 -4.11
N MET A 73 0.91 15.89 -3.81
CA MET A 73 0.15 15.06 -4.77
C MET A 73 -1.18 15.70 -5.14
N VAL A 74 -1.89 16.30 -4.18
CA VAL A 74 -3.16 17.02 -4.42
C VAL A 74 -2.96 18.26 -5.29
N ASN A 75 -1.84 18.97 -5.13
CA ASN A 75 -1.56 20.24 -5.82
C ASN A 75 -0.90 20.08 -7.20
N ARG A 76 -0.51 18.86 -7.61
CA ARG A 76 0.18 18.60 -8.88
C ARG A 76 -0.71 17.82 -9.84
N THR A 77 -0.60 18.11 -11.13
CA THR A 77 -1.23 17.32 -12.19
C THR A 77 -0.51 15.97 -12.36
N TYR A 78 -1.30 14.90 -12.43
CA TYR A 78 -0.88 13.54 -12.78
C TYR A 78 -0.32 13.49 -14.21
N PRO A 79 0.65 12.62 -14.55
CA PRO A 79 1.42 11.69 -13.70
C PRO A 79 2.75 12.26 -13.17
N GLU A 80 3.18 13.44 -13.64
CA GLU A 80 4.54 13.98 -13.44
C GLU A 80 4.81 14.49 -12.01
N GLY A 81 3.74 14.68 -11.22
CA GLY A 81 3.80 15.22 -9.85
C GLY A 81 4.19 14.21 -8.77
N ILE A 82 3.64 13.00 -8.81
CA ILE A 82 3.64 12.06 -7.67
C ILE A 82 5.07 11.66 -7.28
N ALA A 83 5.89 11.30 -8.27
CA ALA A 83 7.28 10.93 -8.01
C ALA A 83 8.13 12.08 -7.46
N ARG A 84 7.82 13.34 -7.81
CA ARG A 84 8.48 14.52 -7.24
C ARG A 84 7.99 14.79 -5.82
N CYS A 85 6.72 14.53 -5.54
CA CYS A 85 6.12 14.67 -4.22
C CYS A 85 6.65 13.64 -3.22
N GLN A 86 6.83 12.40 -3.65
CA GLN A 86 7.38 11.32 -2.84
C GLN A 86 8.85 11.55 -2.45
N ARG A 87 9.57 12.47 -3.10
CA ARG A 87 10.93 12.91 -2.70
C ARG A 87 10.93 13.89 -1.51
N LEU A 88 9.78 14.46 -1.13
CA LEU A 88 9.69 15.49 -0.09
C LEU A 88 9.73 14.92 1.33
N ALA A 89 9.26 13.69 1.54
CA ALA A 89 9.36 12.98 2.80
C ALA A 89 9.13 11.47 2.61
N PRO A 90 9.73 10.63 3.46
CA PRO A 90 9.62 9.19 3.34
C PRO A 90 8.19 8.64 3.48
N LYS A 91 7.72 7.77 2.57
CA LYS A 91 6.43 7.06 2.71
C LYS A 91 6.53 5.95 3.77
N SER A 92 5.93 6.08 4.95
CA SER A 92 5.80 4.95 5.91
C SER A 92 4.68 3.98 5.49
N SER A 93 4.69 2.73 5.95
CA SER A 93 3.59 1.78 5.78
C SER A 93 3.21 1.27 7.16
N TYR A 94 1.99 1.53 7.61
CA TYR A 94 1.55 1.06 8.92
C TYR A 94 0.99 -0.35 8.84
N HIS A 95 1.59 -1.26 9.59
CA HIS A 95 1.00 -2.57 9.88
C HIS A 95 0.26 -2.43 11.20
N HIS A 96 -1.02 -2.83 11.22
CA HIS A 96 -1.81 -2.86 12.44
C HIS A 96 -2.05 -4.33 12.83
N PRO A 97 -1.70 -4.75 14.05
CA PRO A 97 -1.89 -6.12 14.54
C PRO A 97 -3.33 -6.67 14.54
N ASP A 98 -4.35 -5.82 14.34
CA ASP A 98 -5.75 -6.18 14.64
C ASP A 98 -6.50 -6.70 13.40
N ALA A 99 -5.86 -6.77 12.24
CA ALA A 99 -6.44 -7.27 10.99
C ALA A 99 -5.85 -8.61 10.54
N ASP A 100 -4.95 -9.22 11.32
CA ASP A 100 -4.23 -10.42 10.92
C ASP A 100 -5.09 -11.66 11.18
N VAL A 101 -5.55 -12.29 10.10
CA VAL A 101 -6.38 -13.49 10.16
C VAL A 101 -5.58 -14.71 9.75
N ARG A 102 -5.81 -15.83 10.45
CA ARG A 102 -5.28 -17.12 10.02
C ARG A 102 -5.95 -17.51 8.72
N VAL A 103 -5.16 -17.99 7.77
CA VAL A 103 -5.69 -18.68 6.61
C VAL A 103 -6.06 -20.10 7.04
N ASN A 104 -7.25 -20.56 6.67
CA ASN A 104 -7.65 -21.93 6.88
C ASN A 104 -6.73 -22.83 6.05
N GLY A 105 -5.79 -23.52 6.69
CA GLY A 105 -4.76 -24.36 6.07
C GLY A 105 -5.27 -25.65 5.40
N HIS A 106 -6.48 -25.62 4.81
CA HIS A 106 -7.04 -26.70 4.02
C HIS A 106 -7.34 -26.20 2.62
N PHE A 107 -6.85 -26.89 1.59
CA PHE A 107 -7.07 -26.49 0.20
C PHE A 107 -8.55 -26.61 -0.23
N PRO A 108 -9.14 -25.59 -0.89
CA PRO A 108 -8.54 -24.29 -1.19
C PRO A 108 -8.41 -23.45 0.08
N ASN A 109 -7.21 -22.94 0.32
CA ASN A 109 -6.91 -22.13 1.50
C ASN A 109 -7.75 -20.85 1.42
N THR A 110 -8.55 -20.59 2.44
CA THR A 110 -9.46 -19.43 2.49
C THR A 110 -9.21 -18.60 3.73
N PHE A 111 -9.48 -17.30 3.64
CA PHE A 111 -9.53 -16.41 4.79
C PHE A 111 -10.84 -15.65 4.83
N SER A 112 -11.23 -15.23 6.03
CA SER A 112 -12.33 -14.31 6.26
C SER A 112 -11.86 -13.27 7.26
N MET A 113 -11.91 -12.01 6.87
CA MET A 113 -11.45 -10.87 7.65
C MET A 113 -12.60 -9.90 7.84
N SER A 114 -13.02 -9.71 9.09
CA SER A 114 -14.09 -8.80 9.47
C SER A 114 -13.51 -7.47 9.95
N LEU A 115 -13.78 -6.40 9.21
CA LEU A 115 -13.35 -5.04 9.53
C LEU A 115 -14.44 -4.36 10.34
N ASN A 116 -14.32 -4.48 11.66
CA ASN A 116 -15.32 -3.98 12.60
C ASN A 116 -14.95 -2.61 13.17
N ARG A 117 -13.70 -2.17 12.99
CA ARG A 117 -13.15 -0.94 13.57
C ARG A 117 -12.53 -0.04 12.51
N LEU A 118 -12.44 1.24 12.85
CA LEU A 118 -11.75 2.23 12.04
C LEU A 118 -10.24 1.93 11.99
N PRO A 119 -9.55 2.28 10.90
CA PRO A 119 -8.09 2.25 10.88
C PRO A 119 -7.52 3.20 11.93
N ASP A 120 -6.30 2.93 12.39
CA ASP A 120 -5.55 3.87 13.23
C ASP A 120 -5.50 5.25 12.52
N PRO A 121 -5.75 6.38 13.21
CA PRO A 121 -5.60 7.70 12.64
C PRO A 121 -4.27 7.94 11.92
N ALA A 122 -3.18 7.30 12.35
CA ALA A 122 -1.87 7.37 11.68
C ALA A 122 -1.86 6.70 10.30
N ALA A 123 -2.78 5.77 10.03
CA ALA A 123 -2.96 5.11 8.75
C ALA A 123 -3.90 5.87 7.79
N LEU A 124 -4.49 6.97 8.25
CA LEU A 124 -5.43 7.77 7.47
C LEU A 124 -4.76 9.00 6.88
N ILE A 125 -5.14 9.31 5.64
CA ILE A 125 -4.64 10.44 4.87
C ILE A 125 -5.67 11.55 4.88
N GLY A 126 -5.24 12.77 5.22
CA GLY A 126 -6.07 13.98 5.17
C GLY A 126 -6.16 14.70 6.50
N GLU A 127 -7.17 15.55 6.64
CA GLU A 127 -7.38 16.40 7.82
C GLU A 127 -8.69 16.02 8.53
N GLU A 128 -8.91 16.61 9.71
CA GLU A 128 -10.15 16.42 10.46
C GLU A 128 -11.37 16.79 9.60
N GLY A 129 -12.24 15.81 9.31
CA GLY A 129 -13.41 15.98 8.45
C GLY A 129 -13.24 15.54 6.99
N SER A 130 -12.04 15.17 6.54
CA SER A 130 -11.82 14.48 5.26
C SER A 130 -10.63 13.54 5.37
N LYS A 131 -10.91 12.27 5.69
CA LYS A 131 -9.90 11.23 5.78
C LYS A 131 -10.16 10.10 4.79
N LEU A 132 -9.07 9.60 4.22
CA LEU A 132 -9.03 8.47 3.31
C LEU A 132 -7.99 7.47 3.82
N GLY A 133 -8.39 6.22 4.00
CA GLY A 133 -7.48 5.10 4.17
C GLY A 133 -7.43 4.28 2.88
N MET A 134 -6.28 3.72 2.56
CA MET A 134 -6.10 2.79 1.45
C MET A 134 -5.26 1.61 1.91
N ALA A 135 -5.71 0.40 1.58
CA ALA A 135 -5.06 -0.83 1.99
C ALA A 135 -5.19 -1.93 0.94
N TYR A 136 -4.36 -2.96 1.12
CA TYR A 136 -4.32 -4.16 0.30
C TYR A 136 -4.23 -5.40 1.18
N VAL A 137 -4.75 -6.53 0.71
CA VAL A 137 -4.57 -7.81 1.40
C VAL A 137 -3.28 -8.48 0.95
N MET A 138 -2.48 -8.94 1.90
CA MET A 138 -1.26 -9.70 1.64
C MET A 138 -1.21 -10.99 2.46
N ALA A 139 -0.56 -12.01 1.91
CA ALA A 139 -0.39 -13.30 2.54
C ALA A 139 1.07 -13.48 2.92
N TYR A 140 1.31 -13.95 4.15
CA TYR A 140 2.65 -14.16 4.67
C TYR A 140 2.73 -15.45 5.49
N VAL A 141 3.93 -16.01 5.56
CA VAL A 141 4.29 -17.07 6.49
C VAL A 141 4.84 -16.42 7.76
N ASP A 142 4.11 -16.62 8.85
CA ASP A 142 4.47 -16.19 10.21
C ASP A 142 5.65 -17.03 10.73
N GLY A 143 6.86 -16.53 10.56
CA GLY A 143 8.07 -17.30 10.82
C GLY A 143 8.39 -17.44 12.30
N ASN A 144 8.07 -16.40 13.09
CA ASN A 144 8.34 -16.33 14.51
C ASN A 144 7.15 -16.77 15.39
N GLY A 145 5.95 -16.92 14.81
CA GLY A 145 4.73 -17.36 15.49
C GLY A 145 4.02 -16.29 16.31
N ASN A 146 4.38 -15.00 16.17
CA ASN A 146 3.76 -13.90 16.93
C ASN A 146 2.37 -13.53 16.41
N GLY A 147 2.05 -13.99 15.20
CA GLY A 147 0.77 -13.79 14.56
C GLY A 147 0.52 -12.43 13.93
N THR A 148 1.59 -11.67 13.73
CA THR A 148 1.57 -10.34 13.13
C THR A 148 2.64 -10.24 12.07
N LEU A 149 2.37 -9.58 10.94
CA LEU A 149 3.43 -9.33 9.97
C LEU A 149 4.49 -8.38 10.54
N ASP A 150 5.71 -8.88 10.70
CA ASP A 150 6.87 -8.14 11.17
C ASP A 150 7.41 -7.19 10.10
N ARG A 151 7.72 -5.97 10.52
CA ARG A 151 8.44 -5.00 9.69
C ARG A 151 9.91 -5.38 9.55
N VAL A 152 10.45 -5.16 8.36
CA VAL A 152 11.86 -5.37 8.07
C VAL A 152 12.62 -4.04 8.06
N SER A 153 13.72 -3.99 8.82
CA SER A 153 14.64 -2.84 8.78
C SER A 153 15.47 -2.82 7.49
N ASN A 154 15.83 -1.62 7.02
CA ASN A 154 16.69 -1.44 5.82
C ASN A 154 18.10 -2.04 5.96
N GLU A 155 18.55 -2.29 7.18
CA GLU A 155 19.85 -2.91 7.48
C GLU A 155 19.74 -4.43 7.72
N ALA A 156 18.52 -4.98 7.75
CA ALA A 156 18.33 -6.40 8.02
C ALA A 156 18.90 -7.25 6.87
N THR A 157 19.52 -8.37 7.22
CA THR A 157 20.00 -9.39 6.26
C THR A 157 18.99 -10.51 6.05
N SER A 158 17.91 -10.52 6.83
CA SER A 158 16.81 -11.49 6.75
C SER A 158 15.52 -10.89 7.31
N SER A 159 14.38 -11.43 6.89
CA SER A 159 13.07 -11.15 7.48
C SER A 159 12.59 -12.37 8.28
N PRO A 160 12.03 -12.20 9.50
CA PRO A 160 11.35 -13.28 10.22
C PRO A 160 10.18 -13.84 9.42
N ASP A 161 9.38 -12.95 8.81
CA ASP A 161 8.22 -13.31 8.01
C ASP A 161 8.52 -13.29 6.52
N ILE A 162 7.84 -14.17 5.79
CA ILE A 162 8.01 -14.26 4.34
C ILE A 162 6.67 -13.92 3.69
N ILE A 163 6.63 -12.83 2.93
CA ILE A 163 5.48 -12.53 2.08
C ILE A 163 5.44 -13.57 0.95
N VAL A 164 4.32 -14.28 0.85
CA VAL A 164 4.14 -15.41 -0.08
C VAL A 164 2.99 -15.18 -1.06
N GLY A 165 2.23 -14.10 -0.90
CA GLY A 165 1.20 -13.74 -1.84
C GLY A 165 0.57 -12.40 -1.57
N PHE A 166 -0.29 -12.02 -2.50
CA PHE A 166 -0.85 -10.69 -2.60
C PHE A 166 -2.24 -10.79 -3.23
N GLN A 167 -3.11 -9.82 -2.96
CA GLN A 167 -4.39 -9.72 -3.65
C GLN A 167 -4.21 -9.65 -5.18
N SER A 168 -4.95 -10.48 -5.92
CA SER A 168 -4.86 -10.53 -7.37
C SER A 168 -4.98 -9.12 -7.97
N GLY A 169 -4.09 -8.82 -8.91
CA GLY A 169 -4.02 -7.50 -9.53
C GLY A 169 -2.79 -6.65 -9.26
N PHE A 170 -1.97 -7.00 -8.27
CA PHE A 170 -0.75 -6.22 -7.97
C PHE A 170 0.31 -6.27 -9.08
N SER A 171 0.31 -7.31 -9.93
CA SER A 171 1.23 -7.38 -11.07
C SER A 171 0.99 -6.22 -12.04
N MET A 172 2.07 -5.67 -12.61
CA MET A 172 1.99 -4.64 -13.66
C MET A 172 1.26 -5.12 -14.93
N GLU A 173 1.16 -6.43 -15.12
CA GLU A 173 0.48 -7.04 -16.26
C GLU A 173 -0.98 -7.42 -15.95
N ALA A 174 -1.44 -7.16 -14.73
CA ALA A 174 -2.79 -7.54 -14.34
C ALA A 174 -3.84 -6.69 -15.05
N THR A 175 -4.90 -7.36 -15.49
CA THR A 175 -6.07 -6.72 -16.13
C THR A 175 -7.08 -6.23 -15.10
N GLU A 176 -6.82 -6.40 -13.81
CA GLU A 176 -7.70 -6.01 -12.71
C GLU A 176 -6.86 -5.58 -11.51
N GLN A 177 -7.29 -4.56 -10.76
CA GLN A 177 -6.66 -4.10 -9.52
C GLN A 177 -7.73 -3.71 -8.49
N SER A 178 -7.70 -4.34 -7.31
CA SER A 178 -8.60 -4.00 -6.21
C SER A 178 -7.91 -3.18 -5.12
N PHE A 179 -8.63 -2.28 -4.46
CA PHE A 179 -8.13 -1.43 -3.37
C PHE A 179 -9.17 -1.41 -2.26
N ILE A 180 -8.74 -1.69 -1.02
CA ILE A 180 -9.60 -1.55 0.16
C ILE A 180 -9.49 -0.10 0.61
N LEU A 181 -10.61 0.63 0.56
CA LEU A 181 -10.67 2.04 0.90
C LEU A 181 -11.52 2.25 2.14
N TYR A 182 -11.09 3.21 2.95
CA TYR A 182 -11.88 3.73 4.07
C TYR A 182 -12.10 5.22 3.88
N ARG A 183 -13.34 5.69 4.04
CA ARG A 183 -13.70 7.11 3.98
C ARG A 183 -14.32 7.55 5.31
N GLU A 184 -13.80 8.66 5.84
CA GLU A 184 -14.41 9.41 6.94
C GLU A 184 -14.62 10.87 6.52
N GLY A 185 -15.86 11.34 6.59
CA GLY A 185 -16.21 12.72 6.27
C GLY A 185 -16.23 13.01 4.76
N ALA A 186 -15.83 14.21 4.36
CA ALA A 186 -15.79 14.61 2.96
C ALA A 186 -14.82 13.74 2.16
N LEU A 187 -15.14 13.50 0.87
CA LEU A 187 -14.28 12.70 -0.01
C LEU A 187 -12.93 13.40 -0.20
N HIS A 188 -11.85 12.74 0.20
CA HIS A 188 -10.50 13.29 0.10
C HIS A 188 -10.11 13.51 -1.38
N PRO A 189 -9.47 14.65 -1.76
CA PRO A 189 -9.12 14.94 -3.14
C PRO A 189 -8.28 13.86 -3.84
N LEU A 190 -7.39 13.18 -3.10
CA LEU A 190 -6.60 12.07 -3.65
C LEU A 190 -7.43 10.95 -4.25
N TYR A 191 -8.66 10.71 -3.75
CA TYR A 191 -9.52 9.68 -4.32
C TYR A 191 -9.77 9.94 -5.80
N ARG A 192 -10.14 11.17 -6.17
CA ARG A 192 -10.44 11.53 -7.57
C ARG A 192 -9.19 11.57 -8.44
N ILE A 193 -8.01 11.73 -7.84
CA ILE A 193 -6.73 11.69 -8.55
C ILE A 193 -6.36 10.25 -8.88
N ASN A 194 -6.49 9.34 -7.92
CA ASN A 194 -6.11 7.94 -8.09
C ASN A 194 -7.20 7.11 -8.81
N PHE A 195 -8.46 7.53 -8.70
CA PHE A 195 -9.63 6.81 -9.21
C PHE A 195 -10.54 7.74 -10.02
N PRO A 196 -10.04 8.40 -11.08
CA PRO A 196 -10.75 9.46 -11.78
C PRO A 196 -12.04 8.98 -12.47
N ASN A 197 -12.10 7.71 -12.84
CA ASN A 197 -13.23 7.09 -13.54
C ASN A 197 -14.20 6.36 -12.60
N CYS A 198 -13.94 6.37 -11.29
CA CYS A 198 -14.73 5.66 -10.31
C CYS A 198 -15.87 6.50 -9.72
N ALA A 199 -16.98 5.84 -9.39
CA ALA A 199 -18.02 6.44 -8.56
C ALA A 199 -17.48 6.82 -7.18
N GLU A 200 -18.10 7.80 -6.51
CA GLU A 200 -17.71 8.14 -5.14
C GLU A 200 -17.99 6.97 -4.17
N ILE A 201 -17.04 6.68 -3.29
CA ILE A 201 -17.22 5.68 -2.22
C ILE A 201 -18.09 6.25 -1.08
N PRO A 202 -18.97 5.45 -0.45
CA PRO A 202 -19.72 5.84 0.74
C PRO A 202 -18.82 6.01 1.98
N GLN A 203 -19.40 6.49 3.09
CA GLN A 203 -18.73 6.49 4.39
C GLN A 203 -18.40 5.06 4.84
N GLY A 204 -17.27 4.89 5.51
CA GLY A 204 -16.79 3.59 5.97
C GLY A 204 -15.96 2.87 4.93
N TYR A 205 -16.00 1.54 4.97
CA TYR A 205 -15.19 0.69 4.11
C TYR A 205 -15.85 0.42 2.75
N SER A 206 -15.03 0.33 1.71
CA SER A 206 -15.42 -0.05 0.35
C SER A 206 -14.25 -0.76 -0.34
N VAL A 207 -14.56 -1.60 -1.32
CA VAL A 207 -13.57 -2.13 -2.25
C VAL A 207 -13.78 -1.49 -3.60
N VAL A 208 -12.75 -0.84 -4.11
CA VAL A 208 -12.71 -0.27 -5.47
C VAL A 208 -11.91 -1.19 -6.35
N THR A 209 -12.49 -1.64 -7.45
CA THR A 209 -11.82 -2.51 -8.43
C THR A 209 -11.75 -1.80 -9.77
N LEU A 210 -10.53 -1.62 -10.28
CA LEU A 210 -10.22 -1.15 -11.61
C LEU A 210 -10.04 -2.36 -12.53
N HIS A 211 -10.70 -2.36 -13.69
CA HIS A 211 -10.51 -3.36 -14.74
C HIS A 211 -9.94 -2.67 -15.97
N TYR A 212 -8.79 -3.14 -16.44
CA TYR A 212 -8.10 -2.60 -17.60
C TYR A 212 -8.51 -3.39 -18.85
N THR A 213 -9.20 -2.71 -19.76
CA THR A 213 -9.65 -3.24 -21.05
C THR A 213 -8.84 -2.63 -22.19
N GLU A 214 -8.93 -3.20 -23.39
CA GLU A 214 -8.33 -2.60 -24.59
C GLU A 214 -8.86 -1.17 -24.87
N SER A 215 -10.09 -0.88 -24.44
CA SER A 215 -10.78 0.39 -24.64
C SER A 215 -10.57 1.42 -23.53
N GLY A 216 -9.93 1.06 -22.42
CA GLY A 216 -9.75 1.95 -21.27
C GLY A 216 -9.93 1.25 -19.93
N GLU A 217 -10.16 2.04 -18.90
CA GLU A 217 -10.32 1.60 -17.52
C GLU A 217 -11.79 1.62 -17.12
N GLU A 218 -12.30 0.49 -16.64
CA GLU A 218 -13.62 0.38 -16.01
C GLU A 218 -13.45 0.29 -14.49
N CYS A 219 -14.42 0.82 -13.73
CA CYS A 219 -14.35 0.82 -12.28
C CYS A 219 -15.62 0.30 -11.63
N SER A 220 -15.47 -0.54 -10.60
CA SER A 220 -16.56 -1.00 -9.75
C SER A 220 -16.30 -0.71 -8.27
N VAL A 221 -17.37 -0.46 -7.52
CA VAL A 221 -17.32 -0.19 -6.08
C VAL A 221 -18.25 -1.17 -5.37
N LYS A 222 -17.70 -1.94 -4.41
CA LYS A 222 -18.45 -2.89 -3.59
C LYS A 222 -18.38 -2.51 -2.11
N THR A 223 -19.43 -2.85 -1.38
CA THR A 223 -19.54 -2.62 0.07
C THR A 223 -20.05 -3.91 0.75
N ARG A 224 -19.85 -4.02 2.06
CA ARG A 224 -20.23 -5.18 2.90
C ARG A 224 -19.36 -6.42 2.65
N ARG A 225 -19.83 -7.41 1.88
CA ARG A 225 -19.11 -8.68 1.67
C ARG A 225 -18.48 -8.66 0.29
N VAL A 226 -17.16 -8.84 0.24
CA VAL A 226 -16.39 -8.81 -0.99
C VAL A 226 -15.46 -10.01 -1.06
N ASP A 227 -15.57 -10.75 -2.16
CA ASP A 227 -14.66 -11.83 -2.49
C ASP A 227 -13.41 -11.25 -3.16
N LEU A 228 -12.23 -11.61 -2.66
CA LEU A 228 -10.93 -11.26 -3.20
C LEU A 228 -10.13 -12.53 -3.48
N ASP A 229 -9.57 -12.63 -4.67
CA ASP A 229 -8.58 -13.66 -4.95
C ASP A 229 -7.20 -13.20 -4.49
N MET A 230 -6.41 -14.13 -3.96
CA MET A 230 -5.01 -13.87 -3.62
C MET A 230 -4.12 -14.81 -4.41
N ASP A 231 -3.16 -14.26 -5.11
CA ASP A 231 -2.19 -15.04 -5.87
C ASP A 231 -0.97 -15.31 -5.00
N LEU A 232 -0.66 -16.61 -4.83
CA LEU A 232 0.54 -17.10 -4.19
C LEU A 232 1.64 -17.30 -5.22
N GLU A 233 2.74 -16.58 -5.03
CA GLU A 233 3.89 -16.60 -5.93
C GLU A 233 5.19 -16.47 -5.13
N ALA A 234 6.30 -16.99 -5.67
CA ALA A 234 7.64 -16.66 -5.18
C ALA A 234 8.23 -15.59 -6.10
N ASN A 235 8.01 -14.31 -5.77
CA ASN A 235 8.45 -13.18 -6.58
C ASN A 235 9.26 -12.19 -5.73
N GLN A 236 10.29 -11.57 -6.31
CA GLN A 236 11.06 -10.48 -5.71
C GLN A 236 10.18 -9.28 -5.33
N ALA A 237 9.04 -9.10 -5.99
CA ALA A 237 8.04 -8.09 -5.63
C ALA A 237 7.55 -8.23 -4.16
N PHE A 238 7.55 -9.44 -3.60
CA PHE A 238 7.15 -9.67 -2.21
C PHE A 238 8.23 -9.32 -1.20
N GLN A 239 9.49 -9.47 -1.60
CA GLN A 239 10.61 -8.91 -0.83
C GLN A 239 10.52 -7.38 -0.82
N GLN A 240 10.12 -6.75 -1.93
CA GLN A 240 9.84 -5.31 -1.94
C GLN A 240 8.70 -4.94 -1.00
N LEU A 241 7.59 -5.71 -0.98
CA LEU A 241 6.47 -5.50 -0.05
C LEU A 241 6.90 -5.64 1.42
N ALA A 242 7.68 -6.67 1.77
CA ALA A 242 8.25 -6.83 3.11
C ALA A 242 9.15 -5.65 3.50
N CYS A 243 9.80 -5.05 2.51
CA CYS A 243 10.65 -3.88 2.62
C CYS A 243 9.92 -2.55 2.36
N GLN A 244 8.59 -2.54 2.28
CA GLN A 244 7.84 -1.30 2.22
C GLN A 244 7.82 -0.67 3.62
N GLU A 245 8.92 -0.01 3.97
CA GLU A 245 9.07 1.09 4.93
C GLU A 245 10.41 1.78 4.67
N PRO A 246 10.44 3.11 4.70
CA PRO A 246 9.90 3.92 3.63
C PRO A 246 10.80 3.95 2.39
N ASN A 247 10.21 4.11 1.19
CA ASN A 247 10.84 4.59 -0.06
C ASN A 247 11.15 3.59 -1.21
N ALA A 248 10.41 2.50 -1.42
CA ALA A 248 10.76 1.49 -2.47
C ALA A 248 11.08 2.00 -3.90
N GLN A 249 10.56 3.15 -4.36
CA GLN A 249 11.01 3.79 -5.61
C GLN A 249 11.80 5.11 -5.45
N VAL A 250 11.78 5.72 -4.26
CA VAL A 250 12.53 6.96 -3.94
C VAL A 250 13.81 6.70 -3.13
N LEU A 251 14.12 5.44 -2.77
CA LEU A 251 15.43 4.97 -2.27
C LEU A 251 16.45 4.87 -3.37
N LEU A 252 15.99 4.94 -4.62
CA LEU A 252 16.83 5.01 -5.77
C LEU A 252 17.49 6.39 -5.82
N ASP A 253 18.65 6.49 -5.17
CA ASP A 253 19.48 7.68 -5.23
C ASP A 253 19.95 7.88 -6.66
N THR A 254 19.31 8.84 -7.33
CA THR A 254 19.62 9.14 -8.72
C THR A 254 20.84 10.02 -8.79
N VAL A 255 21.93 9.48 -9.33
CA VAL A 255 23.21 10.19 -9.47
C VAL A 255 23.57 10.37 -10.94
N ARG A 256 24.08 11.55 -11.28
CA ARG A 256 24.63 11.81 -12.61
C ARG A 256 25.97 11.10 -12.71
N ALA A 257 26.06 10.11 -13.59
CA ALA A 257 27.24 9.26 -13.74
C ALA A 257 28.54 10.07 -13.93
N SER A 258 28.53 11.11 -14.76
CA SER A 258 29.72 11.93 -15.04
C SER A 258 30.23 12.76 -13.84
N THR A 259 29.47 12.85 -12.75
CA THR A 259 29.85 13.61 -11.55
C THR A 259 30.35 12.73 -10.41
N VAL A 260 30.37 11.41 -10.58
CA VAL A 260 30.69 10.43 -9.54
C VAL A 260 31.73 9.40 -10.01
N GLY A 261 32.36 8.71 -9.06
CA GLY A 261 33.30 7.62 -9.33
C GLY A 261 32.62 6.31 -9.74
N PRO A 262 33.39 5.27 -10.11
CA PRO A 262 32.83 3.95 -10.38
C PRO A 262 32.11 3.37 -9.14
N PRO A 263 31.13 2.46 -9.34
CA PRO A 263 30.46 1.76 -8.25
C PRO A 263 31.44 1.13 -7.24
N PRO A 264 31.13 1.13 -5.93
CA PRO A 264 31.97 0.50 -4.92
C PRO A 264 32.27 -0.97 -5.22
N VAL A 265 33.46 -1.44 -4.83
CA VAL A 265 33.85 -2.85 -4.96
C VAL A 265 32.90 -3.71 -4.14
N GLY A 266 32.40 -4.80 -4.75
CA GLY A 266 31.43 -5.71 -4.12
C GLY A 266 29.97 -5.38 -4.40
N SER A 267 29.67 -4.25 -5.05
CA SER A 267 28.32 -3.93 -5.51
C SER A 267 27.81 -4.90 -6.58
N THR A 268 26.49 -5.15 -6.59
CA THR A 268 25.82 -5.76 -7.75
C THR A 268 25.34 -4.67 -8.69
N GLN A 269 25.42 -4.94 -9.99
CA GLN A 269 25.16 -3.96 -11.04
C GLN A 269 24.22 -4.57 -12.08
N ARG A 270 23.24 -3.79 -12.53
CA ARG A 270 22.30 -4.19 -13.57
C ARG A 270 21.97 -3.01 -14.46
N CYS A 271 22.13 -3.19 -15.76
CA CYS A 271 21.60 -2.25 -16.75
C CYS A 271 20.08 -2.42 -16.89
N GLY A 272 19.37 -1.32 -17.05
CA GLY A 272 17.96 -1.34 -17.38
C GLY A 272 17.51 -0.03 -17.99
N THR A 273 16.22 0.07 -18.24
CA THR A 273 15.58 1.32 -18.64
C THR A 273 14.91 1.97 -17.44
N PHE A 274 14.97 3.29 -17.34
CA PHE A 274 14.30 4.03 -16.30
C PHE A 274 12.93 4.46 -16.78
N ILE A 275 11.88 3.89 -16.18
CA ILE A 275 10.51 4.09 -16.63
C ILE A 275 9.89 5.26 -15.87
N TYR A 276 10.12 6.48 -16.36
CA TYR A 276 9.11 7.54 -16.20
C TYR A 276 8.33 7.64 -17.51
N SER A 277 7.03 7.94 -17.41
CA SER A 277 6.06 8.01 -18.52
C SER A 277 6.43 8.93 -19.68
N ILE A 278 7.51 9.71 -19.56
CA ILE A 278 7.95 10.75 -20.50
C ILE A 278 9.15 10.29 -21.35
N SER A 279 9.92 9.29 -20.89
CA SER A 279 11.10 8.76 -21.59
C SER A 279 11.17 7.26 -21.37
N ARG A 280 10.64 6.47 -22.31
CA ARG A 280 10.73 5.00 -22.26
C ARG A 280 12.10 4.47 -22.67
N ASN A 281 13.08 5.34 -22.93
CA ASN A 281 14.32 5.00 -23.63
C ASN A 281 15.61 5.29 -22.86
N ASP A 282 15.56 5.89 -21.67
CA ASP A 282 16.78 6.20 -20.92
C ASP A 282 17.39 4.93 -20.32
N GLN A 283 18.62 4.62 -20.75
CA GLN A 283 19.44 3.55 -20.18
C GLN A 283 20.04 4.01 -18.85
N VAL A 284 19.85 3.21 -17.82
CA VAL A 284 20.35 3.47 -16.47
C VAL A 284 21.10 2.27 -15.91
N LEU A 285 22.02 2.54 -14.99
CA LEU A 285 22.74 1.54 -14.25
C LEU A 285 22.21 1.52 -12.82
N TYR A 286 21.56 0.43 -12.44
CA TYR A 286 21.17 0.14 -11.07
C TYR A 286 22.36 -0.48 -10.34
N VAL A 287 22.74 0.08 -9.20
CA VAL A 287 23.89 -0.34 -8.38
C VAL A 287 23.41 -0.60 -6.96
N ASN A 288 23.52 -1.82 -6.46
CA ASN A 288 23.31 -2.11 -5.05
C ASN A 288 24.67 -2.34 -4.36
N PRO A 289 25.16 -1.40 -3.53
CA PRO A 289 26.41 -1.51 -2.78
C PRO A 289 26.33 -2.50 -1.62
N HIS A 290 25.13 -2.91 -1.21
CA HIS A 290 24.87 -3.83 -0.10
C HIS A 290 23.99 -5.01 -0.54
N PRO A 291 24.49 -5.88 -1.46
CA PRO A 291 23.73 -7.03 -1.95
C PRO A 291 23.41 -8.08 -0.88
N GLU A 292 24.11 -8.05 0.26
CA GLU A 292 23.87 -8.92 1.41
C GLU A 292 22.62 -8.56 2.23
N ARG A 293 22.07 -7.36 2.04
CA ARG A 293 20.87 -6.90 2.77
C ARG A 293 19.61 -7.50 2.18
N PHE A 294 18.63 -7.77 3.06
CA PHE A 294 17.32 -8.25 2.68
C PHE A 294 16.56 -7.19 1.85
N CYS A 295 16.62 -5.92 2.22
CA CYS A 295 15.98 -4.85 1.46
C CYS A 295 16.92 -4.28 0.39
N SER A 296 17.12 -5.01 -0.71
CA SER A 296 18.11 -4.65 -1.75
C SER A 296 17.76 -3.37 -2.52
N VAL A 297 16.50 -3.17 -2.88
CA VAL A 297 16.02 -1.97 -3.61
C VAL A 297 16.21 -0.71 -2.79
N ALA A 298 16.05 -0.80 -1.46
CA ALA A 298 16.24 0.30 -0.54
C ALA A 298 17.66 0.85 -0.48
N ASN A 299 18.61 0.06 -0.96
CA ASN A 299 20.03 0.41 -0.96
C ASN A 299 20.53 0.65 -2.39
N THR A 300 19.67 0.63 -3.40
CA THR A 300 20.10 0.71 -4.79
C THR A 300 20.27 2.17 -5.23
N GLU A 301 21.45 2.54 -5.72
CA GLU A 301 21.71 3.80 -6.41
C GLU A 301 21.40 3.64 -7.91
N VAL A 302 20.87 4.68 -8.53
CA VAL A 302 20.60 4.71 -9.98
C VAL A 302 21.50 5.73 -10.64
N TYR A 303 22.48 5.23 -11.35
CA TYR A 303 23.36 6.06 -12.15
C TYR A 303 22.72 6.28 -13.51
N MET A 304 22.71 7.54 -13.95
CA MET A 304 22.13 7.93 -15.22
C MET A 304 23.14 8.72 -16.05
N LEU A 305 23.19 8.43 -17.36
CA LEU A 305 23.68 9.36 -18.37
C LEU A 305 22.52 10.29 -18.69
N LYS A 306 22.67 11.61 -18.50
CA LYS A 306 21.54 12.55 -18.64
C LYS A 306 21.59 13.28 -19.98
N ASP A 307 20.41 13.44 -20.60
CA ASP A 307 19.88 14.67 -21.22
C ASP A 307 18.34 14.50 -21.33
N TYR A 308 17.46 15.31 -20.70
CA TYR A 308 16.67 16.32 -21.43
C TYR A 308 15.84 17.21 -20.47
N TRP A 309 16.45 18.17 -19.79
CA TRP A 309 15.63 19.20 -19.10
C TRP A 309 16.12 20.64 -19.28
N ASP A 310 17.36 20.84 -19.70
CA ASP A 310 17.88 22.19 -20.00
C ASP A 310 18.72 22.25 -21.29
N GLY A 311 18.97 21.11 -21.97
CA GLY A 311 19.81 21.04 -23.17
C GLY A 311 21.26 21.45 -22.94
N THR A 312 21.73 21.47 -21.69
CA THR A 312 23.08 21.96 -21.36
C THR A 312 24.14 20.86 -21.27
N TRP A 313 23.76 19.58 -21.18
CA TRP A 313 24.70 18.46 -21.07
C TRP A 313 24.16 17.18 -21.73
N ASP A 314 24.93 16.62 -22.68
CA ASP A 314 24.69 15.29 -23.23
C ASP A 314 25.85 14.35 -22.89
N ASP A 315 25.71 13.65 -21.76
CA ASP A 315 26.72 12.69 -21.30
C ASP A 315 26.74 11.39 -22.14
N ARG A 316 25.80 11.20 -23.07
CA ARG A 316 25.77 10.02 -23.95
C ARG A 316 26.84 10.07 -25.02
N ALA A 317 27.24 11.26 -25.45
CA ALA A 317 28.33 11.44 -26.41
C ALA A 317 29.72 11.13 -25.81
N SER A 318 29.85 11.20 -24.47
CA SER A 318 31.10 10.95 -23.75
C SER A 318 30.81 10.38 -22.35
N PRO A 319 30.31 9.13 -22.28
CA PRO A 319 30.03 8.49 -21.00
C PRO A 319 31.32 8.28 -20.20
N PRO A 320 31.24 8.20 -18.85
CA PRO A 320 32.40 7.85 -18.03
C PRO A 320 32.99 6.50 -18.43
N SER A 321 34.31 6.36 -18.37
CA SER A 321 35.01 5.14 -18.80
C SER A 321 34.60 3.87 -18.04
N TRP A 322 33.99 4.02 -16.87
CA TRP A 322 33.50 2.92 -16.04
C TRP A 322 32.04 2.54 -16.34
N TRP A 323 31.33 3.29 -17.19
CA TRP A 323 29.93 3.05 -17.52
C TRP A 323 29.78 1.74 -18.32
N PRO A 324 29.05 0.73 -17.82
CA PRO A 324 29.01 -0.58 -18.44
C PRO A 324 27.81 -0.77 -19.39
N CYS A 325 26.80 0.11 -19.32
CA CYS A 325 25.56 -0.08 -20.06
C CYS A 325 25.67 0.41 -21.51
N PRO A 326 25.03 -0.29 -22.47
CA PRO A 326 24.97 0.18 -23.85
C PRO A 326 24.41 1.59 -23.90
N VAL A 327 25.13 2.50 -24.57
CA VAL A 327 24.63 3.85 -24.80
C VAL A 327 23.79 3.85 -26.06
N VAL A 328 22.49 4.11 -25.92
CA VAL A 328 21.59 4.25 -27.06
C VAL A 328 21.64 5.70 -27.52
N THR A 329 22.39 5.95 -28.60
CA THR A 329 22.42 7.25 -29.28
C THR A 329 21.35 7.27 -30.38
N THR A 330 20.06 7.24 -30.02
CA THR A 330 18.99 7.47 -31.02
C THR A 330 18.61 8.94 -31.06
N PRO A 331 18.45 9.53 -32.26
CA PRO A 331 18.04 10.93 -32.45
C PRO A 331 16.61 11.23 -31.97
#